data_AF-A0A0K2JN17-F1
#
_entry.id   AF-A0A0K2JN17-F1
#
_cell.length_a   1.000
_cell.length_b   1.000
_cell.length_c   1.000
_cell.angle_alpha   90.00
_cell.angle_beta   90.00
_cell.angle_gamma   90.00
#
_symmetry.space_group_name_H-M   'P 1'
#
loop_
_entity.id
_entity.type
_entity.pdbx_description
1 polymer ?
#
loop_
_entity_poly.entity_id
_entity_poly.type
_entity_poly.pdbx_seq_one_letter_code
_entity_poly.pdbx_strand_id
1 'polypeptide(L)'
;MSILSDHPIISLLIIASIICVFIEFIVMITLKSNTSMKRFVLKGNKICESSKYAIASIFFIFASSGVVQIISYYLLESGLFWIIIFTAGIAGLILFIPHGLCLLPFFTHKKKWHIVKIYIWCIMIGLSMWWGIGLIMDRSTKIYTDEGGVGYYYGSLIEKQFSGYAYVAVAVLSMMLIVMKKVANKNDETETVDNIMRTHS
;
A
#
# COMPACT_ATOMS: atom_id res chain seq x y z
N MET A 1 -17.66 7.26 13.92
CA MET A 1 -16.31 7.80 13.64
C MET A 1 -15.50 8.02 14.92
N SER A 2 -15.82 7.34 16.03
CA SER A 2 -15.09 7.42 17.32
C SER A 2 -14.23 6.17 17.60
N ILE A 3 -14.66 4.98 17.18
CA ILE A 3 -13.85 3.75 17.32
C ILE A 3 -12.54 3.83 16.51
N LEU A 4 -12.52 4.66 15.46
CA LEU A 4 -11.37 4.88 14.58
C LEU A 4 -10.35 5.88 15.18
N SER A 5 -10.76 6.74 16.11
CA SER A 5 -9.91 7.78 16.70
C SER A 5 -9.14 7.31 17.93
N ASP A 6 -9.71 6.38 18.71
CA ASP A 6 -9.20 6.10 20.06
C ASP A 6 -8.05 5.07 20.05
N HIS A 7 -7.97 4.23 19.01
CA HIS A 7 -6.92 3.21 18.87
C HIS A 7 -6.41 3.12 17.42
N PRO A 8 -5.47 3.99 17.00
CA PRO A 8 -5.01 4.08 15.61
C PRO A 8 -4.34 2.80 15.11
N ILE A 9 -3.65 2.06 15.99
CA ILE A 9 -3.03 0.78 15.66
C ILE A 9 -4.10 -0.30 15.39
N ILE A 10 -5.14 -0.36 16.22
CA ILE A 10 -6.23 -1.33 16.06
C ILE A 10 -7.01 -1.03 14.77
N SER A 11 -7.29 0.25 14.50
CA SER A 11 -7.89 0.70 13.24
C SER A 11 -7.07 0.24 12.02
N LEU A 12 -5.75 0.44 12.05
CA LEU A 12 -4.86 0.01 10.97
C LEU A 12 -4.88 -1.50 10.76
N LEU A 13 -4.89 -2.29 11.83
CA LEU A 13 -4.99 -3.76 11.76
C LEU A 13 -6.34 -4.21 11.20
N ILE A 14 -7.43 -3.55 11.57
CA ILE A 14 -8.77 -3.82 11.01
C ILE A 14 -8.77 -3.51 9.50
N ILE A 15 -8.25 -2.35 9.10
CA ILE A 15 -8.14 -1.97 7.68
C ILE A 15 -7.30 -2.99 6.91
N ALA A 16 -6.14 -3.39 7.43
CA ALA A 16 -5.28 -4.39 6.82
C ALA A 16 -6.00 -5.75 6.67
N SER A 17 -6.78 -6.14 7.68
CA SER A 17 -7.58 -7.38 7.65
C SER A 17 -8.67 -7.31 6.59
N ILE A 18 -9.38 -6.19 6.48
CA ILE A 18 -10.38 -5.95 5.42
C ILE A 18 -9.73 -6.02 4.03
N ILE A 19 -8.59 -5.36 3.85
CA ILE A 19 -7.83 -5.40 2.58
C ILE A 19 -7.43 -6.84 2.24
N CYS A 20 -6.95 -7.62 3.23
CA CYS A 20 -6.56 -9.00 3.02
C CYS A 20 -7.74 -9.88 2.57
N VAL A 21 -8.90 -9.74 3.23
CA VAL A 21 -10.14 -10.45 2.86
C VAL A 21 -10.59 -10.04 1.46
N PHE A 22 -10.50 -8.75 1.13
CA PHE A 22 -10.88 -8.24 -0.18
C PHE A 22 -9.97 -8.78 -1.29
N ILE A 23 -8.66 -8.87 -1.06
CA ILE A 23 -7.71 -9.50 -1.99
C ILE A 23 -8.07 -10.98 -2.21
N GLU A 24 -8.35 -11.73 -1.14
CA GLU A 24 -8.76 -13.14 -1.26
C GLU A 24 -10.05 -13.30 -2.07
N PHE A 25 -11.02 -12.43 -1.82
CA PHE A 25 -12.28 -12.41 -2.54
C PHE A 25 -12.08 -12.18 -4.05
N ILE A 26 -11.28 -11.17 -4.43
CA ILE A 26 -10.95 -10.89 -5.83
C ILE A 26 -10.23 -12.10 -6.46
N VAL A 27 -9.26 -12.68 -5.76
CA VAL A 27 -8.51 -13.84 -6.27
C VAL A 27 -9.43 -15.03 -6.50
N MET A 28 -10.36 -15.32 -5.58
CA MET A 28 -11.36 -16.37 -5.79
C MET A 28 -12.26 -16.10 -6.99
N ILE A 29 -12.73 -14.87 -7.16
CA ILE A 29 -13.53 -14.48 -8.33
C ILE A 29 -12.74 -14.70 -9.62
N THR A 30 -11.48 -14.25 -9.68
CA THR A 30 -10.62 -14.46 -10.84
C THR A 30 -10.41 -15.94 -11.15
N LEU A 31 -10.19 -16.77 -10.13
CA LEU A 31 -10.00 -18.21 -10.30
C LEU A 31 -11.28 -18.95 -10.69
N LYS A 32 -12.46 -18.46 -10.33
CA LYS A 32 -13.74 -19.04 -10.74
C LYS A 32 -14.28 -18.49 -12.07
N SER A 33 -13.75 -17.36 -12.51
CA SER A 33 -14.16 -16.69 -13.76
C SER A 33 -13.75 -17.45 -15.02
N ASN A 34 -14.19 -16.91 -16.16
CA ASN A 34 -13.86 -17.45 -17.48
C ASN A 34 -12.35 -17.45 -17.78
N THR A 35 -11.96 -18.26 -18.77
CA THR A 35 -10.57 -18.41 -19.22
C THR A 35 -9.98 -17.12 -19.79
N SER A 36 -10.81 -16.16 -20.22
CA SER A 36 -10.35 -14.86 -20.73
C SER A 36 -9.79 -13.98 -19.61
N MET A 37 -10.53 -13.85 -18.52
CA MET A 37 -10.15 -13.02 -17.37
C MET A 37 -8.93 -13.60 -16.65
N LYS A 38 -8.83 -14.94 -16.53
CA LYS A 38 -7.61 -15.61 -16.07
C LYS A 38 -6.40 -15.28 -16.95
N ARG A 39 -6.54 -15.41 -18.28
CA ARG A 39 -5.46 -15.09 -19.22
C ARG A 39 -5.03 -13.62 -19.16
N PHE A 40 -5.98 -12.71 -18.99
CA PHE A 40 -5.69 -11.28 -18.81
C PHE A 40 -4.82 -11.03 -17.57
N VAL A 41 -5.20 -11.60 -16.42
CA VAL A 41 -4.45 -11.47 -15.16
C VAL A 41 -3.05 -12.09 -15.26
N LEU A 42 -2.93 -13.26 -15.89
CA LEU A 42 -1.62 -13.90 -16.11
C LEU A 42 -0.72 -13.09 -17.06
N LYS A 43 -1.29 -12.52 -18.14
CA LYS A 43 -0.55 -11.62 -19.05
C LYS A 43 -0.12 -10.35 -18.31
N GLY A 44 -1.00 -9.79 -17.49
CA GLY A 44 -0.69 -8.66 -16.60
C GLY A 44 0.47 -8.96 -15.66
N ASN A 45 0.49 -10.14 -15.02
CA ASN A 45 1.60 -10.56 -14.16
C ASN A 45 2.94 -10.62 -14.93
N LYS A 46 2.94 -11.20 -16.14
CA LYS A 46 4.15 -11.25 -17.00
C LYS A 46 4.69 -9.86 -17.35
N ILE A 47 3.80 -8.92 -17.68
CA ILE A 47 4.18 -7.52 -17.94
C ILE A 47 4.76 -6.90 -16.66
N CYS A 48 4.15 -7.15 -15.51
CA CYS A 48 4.63 -6.63 -14.22
C CYS A 48 6.02 -7.19 -13.87
N GLU A 49 6.29 -8.46 -14.18
CA GLU A 49 7.62 -9.07 -13.98
C GLU A 49 8.67 -8.47 -14.92
N SER A 50 8.32 -8.26 -16.19
CA SER A 50 9.21 -7.63 -17.17
C SER A 50 9.53 -6.18 -16.81
N SER A 51 8.56 -5.44 -16.27
CA SER A 51 8.66 -4.01 -15.97
C SER A 51 8.86 -3.70 -14.49
N LYS A 52 9.35 -4.66 -13.69
CA LYS A 52 9.45 -4.55 -12.22
C LYS A 52 10.20 -3.31 -11.74
N TYR A 53 11.27 -2.92 -12.43
CA TYR A 53 12.07 -1.74 -12.09
C TYR A 53 11.30 -0.44 -12.36
N ALA A 54 10.61 -0.35 -13.51
CA ALA A 54 9.82 0.83 -13.84
C ALA A 54 8.65 1.02 -12.87
N ILE A 55 7.96 -0.07 -12.52
CA ILE A 55 6.87 -0.05 -11.54
C ILE A 55 7.38 0.39 -10.16
N ALA A 56 8.53 -0.14 -9.73
CA ALA A 56 9.16 0.26 -8.47
C ALA A 56 9.54 1.75 -8.46
N SER A 57 10.09 2.28 -9.56
CA SER A 57 10.42 3.70 -9.69
C SER A 57 9.18 4.60 -9.64
N ILE A 58 8.08 4.20 -10.29
CA ILE A 58 6.81 4.95 -10.24
C ILE A 58 6.29 4.96 -8.79
N PHE A 59 6.31 3.82 -8.11
CA PHE A 59 5.89 3.74 -6.71
C PHE A 59 6.76 4.61 -5.82
N PHE A 60 8.06 4.68 -6.08
CA PHE A 60 8.99 5.51 -5.32
C PHE A 60 8.69 7.00 -5.49
N ILE A 61 8.44 7.45 -6.73
CA ILE A 61 8.08 8.84 -7.01
C ILE A 61 6.78 9.22 -6.30
N PHE A 62 5.75 8.38 -6.41
CA PHE A 62 4.45 8.65 -5.79
C PHE A 62 4.53 8.62 -4.26
N ALA A 63 5.24 7.65 -3.68
CA ALA A 63 5.45 7.59 -2.24
C ALA A 63 6.25 8.80 -1.72
N SER A 64 7.30 9.21 -2.43
CA SER A 64 8.10 10.38 -2.07
C SER A 64 7.28 11.66 -2.08
N SER A 65 6.48 11.87 -3.13
CA SER A 65 5.55 13.01 -3.22
C SER A 65 4.59 13.05 -2.03
N GLY A 66 4.02 11.90 -1.67
CA GLY A 66 3.15 11.76 -0.51
C GLY A 66 3.85 12.08 0.82
N VAL A 67 5.05 11.54 1.07
CA VAL A 67 5.82 11.80 2.30
C VAL A 67 6.15 13.27 2.45
N VAL A 68 6.59 13.93 1.38
CA VAL A 68 6.90 15.38 1.43
C VAL A 68 5.67 16.18 1.88
N GLN A 69 4.49 15.89 1.34
CA GLN A 69 3.27 16.60 1.75
C GLN A 69 2.83 16.25 3.18
N ILE A 70 2.97 14.99 3.62
CA ILE A 70 2.67 14.65 5.02
C ILE A 70 3.58 15.42 5.97
N ILE A 71 4.88 15.47 5.66
CA ILE A 71 5.85 16.17 6.49
C ILE A 71 5.50 17.66 6.54
N SER A 72 5.28 18.29 5.39
CA SER A 72 4.98 19.72 5.33
C SER A 72 3.70 20.10 6.06
N TYR A 73 2.61 19.36 5.86
CA TYR A 73 1.31 19.73 6.44
C TYR A 73 1.13 19.21 7.86
N TYR A 74 1.53 17.97 8.15
CA TYR A 74 1.16 17.33 9.41
C TYR A 74 2.29 17.20 10.42
N LEU A 75 3.57 17.34 10.06
CA LEU A 75 4.65 17.11 11.02
C LEU A 75 4.56 18.11 12.19
N LEU A 76 4.49 19.40 11.88
CA LEU A 76 4.46 20.49 12.86
C LEU A 76 3.04 20.90 13.28
N GLU A 77 2.02 20.66 12.45
CA GLU A 77 0.62 20.92 12.79
C GLU A 77 0.08 19.97 13.87
N SER A 78 0.51 18.71 13.81
CA SER A 78 -0.02 17.68 14.68
C SER A 78 0.97 17.35 15.80
N GLY A 79 0.50 16.70 16.86
CA GLY A 79 1.36 16.13 17.89
C GLY A 79 2.40 15.11 17.37
N LEU A 80 2.46 14.82 16.06
CA LEU A 80 3.43 13.94 15.44
C LEU A 80 4.88 14.39 15.69
N PHE A 81 5.18 15.70 15.60
CA PHE A 81 6.52 16.19 15.94
C PHE A 81 6.94 15.79 17.35
N TRP A 82 6.06 16.02 18.33
CA TRP A 82 6.29 15.65 19.73
C TRP A 82 6.40 14.14 19.92
N ILE A 83 5.54 13.35 19.25
CA ILE A 83 5.61 11.89 19.28
C ILE A 83 6.95 11.39 18.72
N ILE A 84 7.45 11.99 17.63
CA ILE A 84 8.74 11.64 17.03
C ILE A 84 9.87 11.94 18.02
N ILE A 85 9.87 13.09 18.68
CA ILE A 85 10.89 13.43 19.69
C ILE A 85 10.81 12.47 20.89
N PHE A 86 9.62 12.26 21.46
CA PHE A 86 9.44 11.40 22.64
C PHE A 86 9.76 9.93 22.37
N THR A 87 9.69 9.50 21.11
CA THR A 87 10.09 8.15 20.69
C THR A 87 11.52 8.09 20.15
N ALA A 88 12.34 9.13 20.37
CA ALA A 88 13.72 9.23 19.88
C ALA A 88 13.84 8.97 18.36
N GLY A 89 12.86 9.45 17.58
CA GLY A 89 12.81 9.31 16.13
C GLY A 89 12.17 8.02 15.62
N ILE A 90 11.91 7.03 16.49
CA ILE A 90 11.41 5.71 16.07
C ILE A 90 10.04 5.81 15.40
N ALA A 91 9.13 6.63 15.93
CA ALA A 91 7.82 6.84 15.30
C ALA A 91 7.92 7.47 13.91
N GLY A 92 9.01 8.20 13.63
CA GLY A 92 9.25 8.81 12.31
C GLY A 92 9.40 7.78 11.19
N LEU A 93 9.80 6.54 11.52
CA LEU A 93 9.89 5.45 10.55
C LEU A 93 8.53 5.11 9.94
N ILE A 94 7.42 5.36 10.65
CA ILE A 94 6.06 5.10 10.16
C ILE A 94 5.76 5.94 8.90
N LEU A 95 6.32 7.15 8.81
CA LEU A 95 6.16 8.02 7.64
C LEU A 95 6.78 7.42 6.38
N PHE A 96 7.83 6.60 6.54
CA PHE A 96 8.54 6.00 5.42
C PHE A 96 8.02 4.61 5.04
N ILE A 97 7.15 3.99 5.85
CA ILE A 97 6.57 2.66 5.57
C ILE A 97 5.95 2.56 4.16
N PRO A 98 5.22 3.56 3.63
CA PRO A 98 4.71 3.52 2.26
C PRO A 98 5.78 3.26 1.18
N HIS A 99 7.02 3.67 1.40
CA HIS A 99 8.13 3.42 0.46
C HIS A 99 8.46 1.94 0.32
N GLY A 100 8.20 1.13 1.34
CA GLY A 100 8.46 -0.30 1.22
C GLY A 100 7.58 -0.96 0.15
N LEU A 101 6.43 -0.37 -0.25
CA LEU A 101 5.62 -0.84 -1.37
C LEU A 101 6.39 -0.85 -2.70
N CYS A 102 7.45 -0.05 -2.84
CA CYS A 102 8.34 -0.06 -4.00
C CYS A 102 9.05 -1.42 -4.20
N LEU A 103 9.17 -2.22 -3.13
CA LEU A 103 9.76 -3.55 -3.18
C LEU A 103 8.75 -4.65 -3.59
N LEU A 104 7.45 -4.32 -3.63
CA LEU A 104 6.38 -5.27 -3.97
C LEU A 104 6.56 -5.92 -5.35
N PRO A 105 7.01 -5.23 -6.43
CA PRO A 105 7.24 -5.87 -7.72
C PRO A 105 8.28 -7.00 -7.66
N PHE A 106 9.28 -6.90 -6.77
CA PHE A 106 10.33 -7.89 -6.58
C PHE A 106 9.91 -9.06 -5.68
N PHE A 107 8.74 -8.96 -5.04
CA PHE A 107 8.25 -10.00 -4.14
C PHE A 107 7.97 -11.30 -4.91
N THR A 108 8.60 -12.39 -4.45
CA THR A 108 8.39 -13.75 -4.97
C THR A 108 7.63 -14.59 -3.95
N HIS A 109 6.68 -15.39 -4.44
CA HIS A 109 5.93 -16.34 -3.63
C HIS A 109 6.85 -17.50 -3.19
N LYS A 110 7.33 -17.49 -1.95
CA LYS A 110 8.02 -18.66 -1.33
C LYS A 110 7.15 -19.23 -0.20
N LYS A 111 6.96 -20.56 -0.19
CA LYS A 111 5.95 -21.30 0.61
C LYS A 111 5.97 -21.05 2.13
N LYS A 112 7.12 -20.84 2.78
CA LYS A 112 7.23 -21.06 4.25
C LYS A 112 6.68 -19.93 5.15
N TRP A 113 6.35 -18.73 4.65
CA TRP A 113 5.86 -17.60 5.48
C TRP A 113 4.90 -16.66 4.72
N HIS A 114 4.08 -17.24 3.85
CA HIS A 114 3.39 -16.47 2.81
C HIS A 114 2.28 -15.54 3.33
N ILE A 115 1.40 -16.04 4.21
CA ILE A 115 0.26 -15.29 4.75
C ILE A 115 0.73 -14.07 5.55
N VAL A 116 1.74 -14.25 6.41
CA VAL A 116 2.31 -13.17 7.22
C VAL A 116 2.90 -12.07 6.34
N LYS A 117 3.62 -12.44 5.27
CA LYS A 117 4.20 -11.45 4.34
C LYS A 117 3.12 -10.67 3.58
N ILE A 118 2.06 -11.33 3.11
CA ILE A 118 0.90 -10.65 2.52
C ILE A 118 0.26 -9.70 3.52
N TYR A 119 0.13 -10.11 4.78
CA TYR A 119 -0.46 -9.28 5.82
C TYR A 119 0.35 -8.00 6.07
N ILE A 120 1.69 -8.11 6.09
CA ILE A 120 2.59 -6.94 6.16
C ILE A 120 2.35 -5.99 4.98
N TRP A 121 2.23 -6.53 3.76
CA TRP A 121 1.89 -5.71 2.59
C TRP A 121 0.53 -5.02 2.73
N CYS A 122 -0.47 -5.71 3.30
CA CYS A 122 -1.80 -5.13 3.54
C CYS A 122 -1.75 -3.98 4.56
N ILE A 123 -0.91 -4.08 5.60
CA ILE A 123 -0.68 -2.98 6.55
C ILE A 123 -0.10 -1.77 5.83
N MET A 124 0.89 -1.97 4.96
CA MET A 124 1.54 -0.90 4.20
C MET A 124 0.58 -0.24 3.21
N ILE A 125 -0.27 -1.03 2.54
CA ILE A 125 -1.34 -0.53 1.66
C ILE A 125 -2.36 0.28 2.47
N GLY A 126 -2.81 -0.25 3.61
CA GLY A 126 -3.76 0.42 4.50
C GLY A 126 -3.23 1.75 5.02
N LEU A 127 -1.96 1.81 5.39
CA LEU A 127 -1.29 3.03 5.84
C LEU A 127 -1.20 4.08 4.72
N SER A 128 -0.77 3.67 3.52
CA SER A 128 -0.74 4.55 2.34
C SER A 128 -2.12 5.10 2.00
N MET A 129 -3.16 4.27 2.10
CA MET A 129 -4.55 4.67 1.84
C MET A 129 -5.06 5.64 2.91
N TRP A 130 -4.76 5.38 4.19
CA TRP A 130 -5.10 6.27 5.30
C TRP A 130 -4.50 7.66 5.11
N TRP A 131 -3.19 7.74 4.86
CA TRP A 131 -2.50 9.00 4.62
C TRP A 131 -2.98 9.71 3.35
N GLY A 132 -3.18 8.97 2.26
CA GLY A 132 -3.68 9.53 1.00
C GLY A 132 -5.06 10.15 1.14
N ILE A 133 -5.98 9.45 1.81
CA ILE A 133 -7.32 9.98 2.11
C ILE A 133 -7.23 11.20 3.04
N GLY A 134 -6.38 11.15 4.07
CA GLY A 134 -6.14 12.27 4.97
C GLY A 134 -5.71 13.54 4.22
N LEU A 135 -4.74 13.43 3.32
CA LEU A 135 -4.28 14.54 2.46
C LEU A 135 -5.39 15.09 1.55
N ILE A 136 -6.30 14.24 1.04
CA ILE A 136 -7.39 14.65 0.15
C ILE A 136 -8.51 15.35 0.92
N MET A 137 -8.89 14.80 2.07
CA MET A 137 -10.03 15.27 2.87
C MET A 137 -9.70 16.57 3.61
N ASP A 138 -8.48 16.71 4.12
CA ASP A 138 -8.09 17.91 4.83
C ASP A 138 -7.86 19.08 3.88
N ARG A 139 -8.76 20.05 3.95
CA ARG A 139 -8.73 21.29 3.16
C ARG A 139 -7.83 22.37 3.78
N SER A 140 -7.31 22.16 4.98
CA SER A 140 -6.31 23.06 5.57
C SER A 140 -5.06 23.09 4.69
N THR A 141 -4.60 24.28 4.35
CA THR A 141 -3.32 24.50 3.66
C THR A 141 -2.30 25.19 4.54
N LYS A 142 -2.54 25.24 5.85
CA LYS A 142 -1.60 25.82 6.79
C LYS A 142 -0.39 24.91 6.93
N ILE A 143 0.79 25.46 6.73
CA ILE A 143 2.06 24.84 7.02
C ILE A 143 2.67 25.64 8.16
N TYR A 144 2.80 25.00 9.32
CA TYR A 144 3.38 25.64 10.49
C TYR A 144 4.90 25.68 10.36
N THR A 145 5.48 26.81 10.72
CA THR A 145 6.94 27.05 10.67
C THR A 145 7.62 26.88 12.01
N ASP A 146 6.83 26.76 13.08
CA ASP A 146 7.30 26.58 14.44
C ASP A 146 6.51 25.49 15.17
N GLU A 147 7.09 24.98 16.25
CA GLU A 147 6.49 23.97 17.13
C GLU A 147 5.37 24.53 18.01
N GLY A 148 5.26 25.86 18.10
CA GLY A 148 4.25 26.58 18.89
C GLY A 148 2.91 26.71 18.18
N GLY A 149 2.83 26.38 16.90
CA GLY A 149 1.63 26.52 16.08
C GLY A 149 1.24 27.99 15.82
N VAL A 150 2.18 28.93 15.99
CA VAL A 150 1.89 30.38 15.91
C VAL A 150 2.24 30.91 14.52
N GLY A 151 3.44 30.60 14.02
CA GLY A 151 3.88 30.92 12.69
C GLY A 151 3.37 29.90 11.67
N TYR A 152 2.69 30.39 10.63
CA TYR A 152 2.28 29.56 9.50
C TYR A 152 2.31 30.34 8.18
N TYR A 153 2.51 29.61 7.08
CA TYR A 153 2.24 30.09 5.73
C TYR A 153 1.28 29.14 5.02
N TYR A 154 0.73 29.58 3.88
CA TYR A 154 -0.19 28.78 3.10
C TYR A 154 0.54 28.06 1.97
N GLY A 155 0.42 26.73 1.94
CA GLY A 155 0.87 25.92 0.81
C GLY A 155 -0.21 25.77 -0.27
N SER A 156 0.11 25.01 -1.32
CA SER A 156 -0.80 24.74 -2.43
C SER A 156 -1.74 23.56 -2.12
N LEU A 157 -3.05 23.82 -2.13
CA LEU A 157 -4.07 22.76 -1.97
C LEU A 157 -3.98 21.73 -3.11
N ILE A 158 -3.68 22.18 -4.32
CA ILE A 158 -3.62 21.32 -5.51
C ILE A 158 -2.50 20.30 -5.37
N GLU A 159 -1.32 20.75 -4.93
CA GLU A 159 -0.17 19.86 -4.71
C GLU A 159 -0.44 18.85 -3.60
N LYS A 160 -1.02 19.30 -2.48
CA LYS A 160 -1.43 18.43 -1.37
C LYS A 160 -2.37 17.32 -1.84
N GLN A 161 -3.42 17.68 -2.59
CA GLN A 161 -4.41 16.71 -3.07
C GLN A 161 -3.83 15.79 -4.13
N PHE A 162 -2.99 16.30 -5.03
CA PHE A 162 -2.30 15.49 -6.04
C PHE A 162 -1.46 14.39 -5.37
N SER A 163 -0.66 14.74 -4.36
CA SER A 163 0.11 13.76 -3.59
C SER A 163 -0.77 12.78 -2.82
N GLY A 164 -1.92 13.24 -2.31
CA GLY A 164 -2.93 12.36 -1.72
C GLY A 164 -3.47 11.31 -2.72
N TYR A 165 -3.83 11.73 -3.94
CA TYR A 165 -4.23 10.83 -5.02
C TYR A 165 -3.10 9.89 -5.44
N ALA A 166 -1.85 10.36 -5.49
CA ALA A 166 -0.69 9.52 -5.77
C ALA A 166 -0.56 8.38 -4.75
N TYR A 167 -0.76 8.65 -3.45
CA TYR A 167 -0.76 7.61 -2.43
C TYR A 167 -1.89 6.59 -2.58
N VAL A 168 -3.11 7.07 -2.86
CA VAL A 168 -4.24 6.18 -3.11
C VAL A 168 -3.97 5.31 -4.35
N ALA A 169 -3.37 5.87 -5.40
CA ALA A 169 -2.97 5.13 -6.59
C ALA A 169 -1.94 4.04 -6.26
N VAL A 170 -0.91 4.34 -5.47
CA VAL A 170 0.08 3.34 -5.01
C VAL A 170 -0.61 2.21 -4.24
N ALA A 171 -1.55 2.53 -3.34
CA ALA A 171 -2.29 1.53 -2.57
C ALA A 171 -3.11 0.60 -3.48
N VAL A 172 -3.87 1.16 -4.43
CA VAL A 172 -4.70 0.38 -5.36
C VAL A 172 -3.86 -0.48 -6.29
N LEU A 173 -2.81 0.09 -6.89
CA LEU A 173 -1.91 -0.66 -7.77
C LEU A 173 -1.17 -1.77 -7.02
N SER A 174 -0.80 -1.53 -5.76
CA SER A 174 -0.21 -2.55 -4.89
C SER A 174 -1.17 -3.71 -4.63
N MET A 175 -2.45 -3.44 -4.34
CA MET A 175 -3.47 -4.48 -4.20
C MET A 175 -3.59 -5.32 -5.49
N MET A 176 -3.64 -4.66 -6.65
CA MET A 176 -3.71 -5.35 -7.95
C MET A 176 -2.48 -6.24 -8.20
N LEU A 177 -1.27 -5.77 -7.88
CA LEU A 177 -0.04 -6.57 -7.99
C LEU A 177 -0.08 -7.83 -7.12
N ILE A 178 -0.59 -7.74 -5.89
CA ILE A 178 -0.73 -8.90 -5.00
C ILE A 178 -1.73 -9.89 -5.60
N VAL A 179 -2.88 -9.42 -6.09
CA VAL A 179 -3.88 -10.27 -6.74
C VAL A 179 -3.27 -11.00 -7.93
N MET A 180 -2.59 -10.30 -8.84
CA MET A 180 -1.97 -10.88 -10.03
C MET A 180 -0.95 -11.96 -9.68
N LYS A 181 -0.03 -11.67 -8.75
CA LYS A 181 0.98 -12.64 -8.29
C LYS A 181 0.35 -13.87 -7.63
N LYS A 182 -0.72 -13.69 -6.86
CA LYS A 182 -1.40 -14.78 -6.16
C LYS A 182 -2.18 -15.69 -7.12
N VAL A 183 -2.81 -15.13 -8.14
CA VAL A 183 -3.48 -15.89 -9.20
C VAL A 183 -2.45 -16.67 -10.01
N ALA A 184 -1.33 -16.06 -10.40
CA ALA A 184 -0.26 -16.74 -11.12
C ALA A 184 0.30 -17.95 -10.35
N ASN A 185 0.62 -17.77 -9.07
CA ASN A 185 1.16 -18.87 -8.25
C ASN A 185 0.17 -20.04 -8.08
N LYS A 186 -1.14 -19.77 -7.92
CA LYS A 186 -2.16 -20.83 -7.82
C LYS A 186 -2.35 -21.58 -9.15
N ASN A 187 -2.16 -20.91 -10.29
CA ASN A 187 -2.22 -21.56 -11.60
C ASN A 187 -1.06 -22.54 -11.79
N ASP A 188 0.16 -22.11 -11.46
CA ASP A 188 1.37 -22.95 -11.56
C ASP A 188 1.28 -24.19 -10.65
N GLU A 189 0.73 -24.05 -9.44
CA GLU A 189 0.46 -25.18 -8.53
C GLU A 189 -0.56 -26.17 -9.12
N THR A 190 -1.55 -25.69 -9.86
CA THR A 190 -2.56 -26.57 -10.48
C THR A 190 -1.96 -27.34 -11.67
N GLU A 191 -1.21 -26.65 -12.54
CA GLU A 191 -0.55 -27.28 -13.70
C GLU A 191 0.52 -28.31 -13.29
N THR A 192 1.25 -28.04 -12.21
CA THR A 192 2.26 -28.99 -11.69
C THR A 192 1.62 -30.25 -11.12
N VAL A 193 0.50 -30.15 -10.41
CA VAL A 193 -0.23 -31.32 -9.88
C VAL A 193 -0.82 -32.16 -11.02
N ASP A 194 -1.43 -31.54 -12.03
CA ASP A 194 -2.00 -32.25 -13.18
C ASP A 194 -0.95 -33.02 -13.99
N ASN A 195 0.25 -32.43 -14.17
CA ASN A 195 1.34 -33.08 -14.88
C ASN A 195 1.96 -34.27 -14.11
N ILE A 196 2.00 -34.21 -12.78
CA ILE A 196 2.44 -35.34 -11.94
C ILE A 196 1.42 -36.48 -12.02
N MET A 197 0.12 -36.19 -12.00
CA MET A 197 -0.91 -37.24 -12.11
C MET A 197 -0.88 -37.96 -13.47
N ARG A 198 -0.58 -37.26 -14.57
CA ARG A 198 -0.47 -37.86 -15.92
C ARG A 198 0.79 -38.69 -16.15
N THR A 199 1.86 -38.45 -15.39
CA THR A 199 3.13 -39.19 -15.53
C THR A 199 3.17 -40.47 -14.68
N HIS A 200 2.20 -40.63 -13.77
CA HIS A 200 2.03 -41.81 -12.92
C HIS A 200 0.82 -42.70 -13.31
N SER A 201 0.12 -42.38 -14.41
CA SER A 201 -0.92 -43.22 -15.03
C SER A 201 -0.37 -43.97 -16.24
#